data_AF-A0A4S1DTL1-F1
#
_entry.id   AF-A0A4S1DTL1-F1
#
_cell.length_a   1.000
_cell.length_b   1.000
_cell.length_c   1.000
_cell.angle_alpha   90.00
_cell.angle_beta   90.00
_cell.angle_gamma   90.00
#
_symmetry.space_group_name_H-M   'P 1'
#
loop_
_entity.id
_entity.type
_entity.pdbx_description
1 polymer ?
#
loop_
_entity_poly.entity_id
_entity_poly.type
_entity_poly.pdbx_seq_one_letter_code
_entity_poly.pdbx_strand_id
1 'polypeptide(L)'
;MKNINLLYKLLLFINILFLILLLVLIVILVIPDFLYQKPHDDKVLGIFNHLVIFCRGLLLFMGLFKIQQALKAIIKYGFYNKVSEVRFKKGGLFLILFGVIGFIFNIIIKSELELNVFITNFVQYFFVLLVGLGLFVFSDFIKSGTILKEENDLTI
;
A
#
# COMPACT_ATOMS: atom_id res chain seq x y z
N MET A 1 -15.39 14.07 13.27
CA MET A 1 -14.82 12.75 13.67
C MET A 1 -15.58 11.53 13.15
N LYS A 2 -16.91 11.56 12.99
CA LYS A 2 -17.69 10.39 12.50
C LYS A 2 -17.18 9.85 11.14
N ASN A 3 -16.86 10.72 10.19
CA ASN A 3 -16.37 10.33 8.85
C ASN A 3 -14.99 9.64 8.91
N ILE A 4 -14.07 10.13 9.73
CA ILE A 4 -12.73 9.51 9.92
C ILE A 4 -12.87 8.13 10.57
N ASN A 5 -13.80 7.98 11.52
CA ASN A 5 -14.09 6.68 12.12
C ASN A 5 -14.67 5.68 11.11
N LEU A 6 -15.55 6.14 10.22
CA LEU A 6 -16.07 5.32 9.12
C LEU A 6 -14.94 4.88 8.18
N LEU A 7 -14.07 5.81 7.76
CA LEU A 7 -12.90 5.50 6.93
C LEU A 7 -11.98 4.49 7.60
N TYR A 8 -11.71 4.64 8.90
CA TYR A 8 -10.90 3.70 9.66
C TYR A 8 -11.52 2.29 9.68
N LYS A 9 -12.83 2.17 9.94
CA LYS A 9 -13.53 0.87 9.96
C LYS A 9 -13.56 0.22 8.58
N LEU A 10 -13.80 1.00 7.53
CA LEU A 10 -13.78 0.51 6.16
C LEU A 10 -12.38 0.00 5.79
N LEU A 11 -11.33 0.77 6.12
CA LEU A 11 -9.96 0.37 5.82
C LEU A 11 -9.51 -0.84 6.66
N LEU A 12 -9.97 -0.95 7.91
CA LEU A 12 -9.76 -2.15 8.74
C LEU A 12 -10.38 -3.38 8.07
N PHE A 13 -11.62 -3.27 7.59
CA PHE A 13 -12.28 -4.36 6.87
C PHE A 13 -11.53 -4.75 5.60
N ILE A 14 -11.13 -3.78 4.78
CA ILE A 14 -10.32 -4.02 3.57
C ILE A 14 -8.99 -4.71 3.91
N ASN A 15 -8.30 -4.27 4.97
CA ASN A 15 -7.03 -4.88 5.38
C ASN A 15 -7.21 -6.31 5.89
N ILE A 16 -8.32 -6.63 6.56
CA ILE A 16 -8.62 -8.02 6.96
C ILE A 16 -8.84 -8.90 5.72
N LEU A 17 -9.67 -8.45 4.77
CA LEU A 17 -9.88 -9.20 3.52
C LEU A 17 -8.58 -9.38 2.74
N PHE A 18 -7.74 -8.33 2.69
CA PHE A 18 -6.48 -8.41 1.97
C PHE A 18 -5.47 -9.33 2.67
N LEU A 19 -5.45 -9.36 4.00
CA LEU A 19 -4.64 -10.32 4.74
C LEU A 19 -5.08 -11.76 4.45
N ILE A 20 -6.39 -12.03 4.40
CA ILE A 20 -6.92 -13.33 4.01
C ILE A 20 -6.46 -13.69 2.59
N LEU A 21 -6.55 -12.75 1.64
CA LEU A 21 -6.06 -12.97 0.28
C LEU A 21 -4.56 -13.31 0.24
N LEU A 22 -3.72 -12.63 1.03
CA LEU A 22 -2.29 -12.93 1.13
C LEU A 22 -2.04 -14.32 1.73
N LEU A 23 -2.84 -14.74 2.73
CA LEU A 23 -2.76 -16.08 3.32
C LEU A 23 -3.19 -17.16 2.33
N VAL A 24 -4.24 -16.91 1.54
CA VAL A 24 -4.66 -17.82 0.46
C VAL A 24 -3.55 -17.93 -0.59
N LEU A 25 -2.96 -16.80 -0.99
CA LEU A 25 -1.88 -16.77 -1.99
C LEU A 25 -0.66 -17.57 -1.54
N ILE A 26 -0.22 -17.39 -0.29
CA ILE A 26 0.96 -18.11 0.22
C ILE A 26 0.70 -19.62 0.36
N VAL A 27 -0.48 -20.02 0.84
CA VAL A 27 -0.81 -21.45 1.06
C VAL A 27 -1.08 -22.18 -0.25
N ILE A 28 -1.77 -21.56 -1.21
CA ILE A 28 -2.23 -22.23 -2.43
C ILE A 28 -1.21 -22.13 -3.56
N LEU A 29 -0.45 -21.04 -3.65
CA LEU A 29 0.46 -20.80 -4.78
C LEU A 29 1.92 -20.87 -4.34
N VAL A 30 2.33 -20.02 -3.40
CA VAL A 30 3.76 -19.88 -3.06
C VAL A 30 4.33 -21.17 -2.46
N ILE A 31 3.72 -21.72 -1.41
CA ILE A 31 4.23 -22.94 -0.76
C ILE A 31 4.27 -24.12 -1.74
N PRO A 32 3.20 -24.43 -2.50
CA PRO A 32 3.22 -25.53 -3.46
C PRO A 32 4.27 -25.37 -4.56
N ASP A 33 4.54 -24.16 -5.04
CA ASP A 33 5.59 -23.93 -6.05
C ASP A 33 6.96 -24.36 -5.55
N PHE A 34 7.29 -24.06 -4.29
CA PHE A 34 8.57 -24.46 -3.70
C PHE A 34 8.61 -25.94 -3.29
N LEU A 35 7.51 -26.48 -2.75
CA LEU A 35 7.46 -27.86 -2.28
C LEU A 35 7.45 -28.88 -3.42
N TYR A 36 6.69 -28.60 -4.49
CA TYR A 36 6.52 -29.53 -5.60
C TYR A 36 7.42 -29.19 -6.80
N GLN A 37 8.26 -28.15 -6.69
CA GLN A 37 9.15 -27.67 -7.75
C GLN A 37 8.44 -27.59 -9.11
N LYS A 38 7.20 -27.10 -9.12
CA LYS A 38 6.40 -27.06 -10.35
C LYS A 38 7.12 -26.20 -11.39
N PRO A 39 7.53 -26.76 -12.55
CA PRO A 39 8.12 -25.96 -13.60
C PRO A 39 7.05 -25.04 -14.16
N HIS A 40 7.25 -23.73 -13.95
CA HIS A 40 6.47 -22.68 -14.60
C HIS A 40 7.25 -22.20 -15.82
N ASP A 41 7.41 -23.08 -16.81
CA ASP A 41 8.22 -22.82 -18.01
C ASP A 41 7.61 -21.70 -18.88
N ASP A 42 6.33 -21.38 -18.67
CA ASP A 42 5.61 -20.26 -19.28
C ASP A 42 5.82 -18.92 -18.56
N LYS A 43 6.54 -18.91 -17.43
CA LYS A 43 6.77 -17.72 -16.60
C LYS A 43 8.23 -17.27 -16.65
N VAL A 44 8.45 -15.97 -16.91
CA VAL A 44 9.76 -15.29 -16.94
C VAL A 44 10.52 -15.48 -15.62
N LEU A 45 9.81 -15.56 -14.50
CA LEU A 45 10.38 -15.75 -13.16
C LEU A 45 10.33 -17.21 -12.66
N GLY A 46 9.77 -18.13 -13.46
CA GLY A 46 9.60 -19.54 -13.11
C GLY A 46 8.95 -19.72 -11.74
N ILE A 47 9.57 -20.55 -10.90
CA ILE A 47 9.13 -20.89 -9.53
C ILE A 47 8.99 -19.65 -8.63
N PHE A 48 9.71 -18.56 -8.90
CA PHE A 48 9.65 -17.35 -8.08
C PHE A 48 8.47 -16.43 -8.41
N ASN A 49 7.71 -16.70 -9.47
CA ASN A 49 6.65 -15.80 -9.93
C ASN A 49 5.63 -15.48 -8.83
N HIS A 50 5.06 -16.51 -8.19
CA HIS A 50 4.08 -16.32 -7.12
C HIS A 50 4.69 -15.70 -5.86
N LEU A 51 5.97 -15.98 -5.56
CA LEU A 51 6.68 -15.32 -4.46
C LEU A 51 6.80 -13.81 -4.69
N VAL A 52 7.16 -13.40 -5.91
CA VAL A 52 7.27 -11.97 -6.25
C VAL A 52 5.90 -11.28 -6.19
N ILE A 53 4.84 -11.94 -6.68
CA ILE A 53 3.46 -11.44 -6.54
C ILE A 53 3.08 -11.26 -5.07
N PHE A 54 3.40 -12.24 -4.21
CA PHE A 54 3.16 -12.17 -2.77
C PHE A 54 3.93 -11.03 -2.11
N CYS A 55 5.22 -10.87 -2.39
CA CYS A 55 6.05 -9.78 -1.86
C CYS A 55 5.52 -8.40 -2.27
N ARG A 56 5.04 -8.25 -3.52
CA ARG A 56 4.38 -7.02 -3.98
C ARG A 56 3.07 -6.78 -3.23
N GLY A 57 2.29 -7.83 -2.99
CA GLY A 57 1.07 -7.75 -2.17
C GLY A 57 1.34 -7.30 -0.73
N LEU A 58 2.39 -7.83 -0.09
CA LEU A 58 2.84 -7.39 1.24
C LEU A 58 3.21 -5.92 1.26
N LEU A 59 3.89 -5.42 0.23
CA LEU A 59 4.28 -4.02 0.13
C LEU A 59 3.05 -3.10 0.08
N LEU A 60 2.04 -3.46 -0.72
CA LEU A 60 0.76 -2.74 -0.76
C LEU A 60 0.05 -2.78 0.61
N PHE A 61 0.01 -3.95 1.23
CA PHE A 61 -0.59 -4.14 2.56
C PHE A 61 0.09 -3.27 3.63
N MET A 62 1.43 -3.18 3.62
CA MET A 62 2.16 -2.29 4.52
C MET A 62 1.74 -0.82 4.35
N GLY A 63 1.55 -0.37 3.10
CA GLY A 63 1.04 0.98 2.81
C GLY A 63 -0.34 1.22 3.41
N LEU A 64 -1.30 0.34 3.13
CA LEU A 64 -2.66 0.44 3.66
C LEU A 64 -2.71 0.35 5.19
N PHE A 65 -1.88 -0.49 5.79
CA PHE A 65 -1.79 -0.63 7.24
C PHE A 65 -1.26 0.65 7.90
N LYS A 66 -0.26 1.32 7.29
CA LYS A 66 0.23 2.62 7.79
C LYS A 66 -0.83 3.71 7.71
N ILE A 67 -1.61 3.75 6.64
CA ILE A 67 -2.75 4.68 6.51
C ILE A 67 -3.78 4.41 7.60
N GLN A 68 -4.14 3.14 7.85
CA GLN A 68 -5.05 2.77 8.94
C GLN A 68 -4.51 3.22 10.30
N GLN A 69 -3.22 3.04 10.56
CA GLN A 69 -2.59 3.51 11.79
C GLN A 69 -2.62 5.05 11.90
N ALA A 70 -2.51 5.79 10.79
CA ALA A 70 -2.62 7.24 10.78
C ALA A 70 -4.03 7.69 11.19
N LEU A 71 -5.07 7.07 10.60
CA LEU A 71 -6.47 7.32 10.96
C LEU A 71 -6.75 7.00 12.44
N LYS A 72 -6.20 5.88 12.95
CA LYS A 72 -6.32 5.53 14.38
C LYS A 72 -5.70 6.59 15.29
N ALA A 73 -4.57 7.18 14.89
CA ALA A 73 -3.94 8.26 15.65
C ALA A 73 -4.84 9.51 15.68
N ILE A 74 -5.42 9.90 14.54
CA ILE A 74 -6.37 11.03 14.51
C ILE A 74 -7.56 10.77 15.43
N ILE A 75 -8.13 9.57 15.38
CA ILE A 75 -9.26 9.19 16.25
C ILE A 75 -8.87 9.24 17.73
N LYS A 76 -7.70 8.71 18.09
CA LYS A 76 -7.22 8.67 19.48
C LYS A 76 -6.98 10.06 20.06
N TYR A 77 -6.35 10.95 19.29
CA TYR A 77 -5.96 12.28 19.78
C TYR A 77 -7.02 13.35 19.50
N GLY A 78 -8.04 13.08 18.68
CA GLY A 78 -9.10 14.03 18.36
C GLY A 78 -8.78 15.01 17.23
N PHE A 79 -7.51 15.09 16.81
CA PHE A 79 -7.02 16.00 15.78
C PHE A 79 -5.80 15.41 15.05
N TYR A 80 -5.44 16.03 13.92
CA TYR A 80 -4.23 15.69 13.16
C TYR A 80 -2.98 16.03 13.98
N ASN A 81 -2.03 15.11 14.03
CA ASN A 81 -0.85 15.21 14.90
C ASN A 81 0.39 14.62 14.25
N LYS A 82 1.56 14.84 14.87
CA LYS A 82 2.86 14.31 14.44
C LYS A 82 2.85 12.80 14.17
N VAL A 83 2.12 12.01 14.97
CA VAL A 83 2.04 10.55 14.79
C VAL A 83 1.27 10.21 13.50
N SER A 84 0.16 10.89 13.24
CA SER A 84 -0.60 10.72 12.00
C SER A 84 0.19 11.18 10.77
N GLU A 85 0.92 12.30 10.85
CA GLU A 85 1.81 12.80 9.80
C GLU A 85 2.81 11.73 9.36
N VAL A 86 3.62 11.23 10.31
CA VAL A 86 4.67 10.26 10.02
C VAL A 86 4.09 8.97 9.43
N ARG A 87 2.90 8.56 9.88
CA ARG A 87 2.23 7.36 9.38
C ARG A 87 1.66 7.55 7.98
N PHE A 88 1.07 8.69 7.65
CA PHE A 88 0.66 9.00 6.28
C PHE A 88 1.86 9.08 5.34
N LYS A 89 2.95 9.73 5.75
CA LYS A 89 4.18 9.81 4.96
C LYS A 89 4.76 8.43 4.66
N LYS A 90 4.85 7.56 5.67
CA LYS A 90 5.29 6.16 5.48
C LYS A 90 4.32 5.36 4.60
N GLY A 91 3.01 5.56 4.77
CA GLY A 91 1.99 4.93 3.92
C GLY A 91 2.14 5.33 2.45
N GLY A 92 2.30 6.63 2.19
CA GLY A 92 2.57 7.17 0.86
C GLY A 92 3.84 6.59 0.24
N LEU A 93 4.93 6.46 1.01
CA LEU A 93 6.17 5.86 0.53
C LEU A 93 5.98 4.40 0.09
N PHE A 94 5.27 3.58 0.88
CA PHE A 94 4.98 2.20 0.51
C PHE A 94 4.13 2.10 -0.76
N LEU A 95 3.13 2.98 -0.93
CA LEU A 95 2.32 3.03 -2.15
C LEU A 95 3.15 3.44 -3.37
N ILE A 96 4.05 4.42 -3.21
CA ILE A 96 4.96 4.83 -4.29
C ILE A 96 5.88 3.68 -4.70
N LEU A 97 6.51 3.03 -3.71
CA LEU A 97 7.37 1.87 -3.97
C LEU A 97 6.60 0.74 -4.66
N PHE A 98 5.36 0.46 -4.21
CA PHE A 98 4.49 -0.52 -4.86
C PHE A 98 4.20 -0.16 -6.32
N GLY A 99 3.86 1.10 -6.59
CA GLY A 99 3.64 1.60 -7.94
C GLY A 99 4.87 1.40 -8.82
N VAL A 100 6.03 1.92 -8.41
CA VAL A 100 7.29 1.83 -9.18
C VAL A 100 7.70 0.37 -9.42
N ILE A 101 7.67 -0.47 -8.38
CA ILE A 101 7.97 -1.90 -8.53
C ILE A 101 6.96 -2.58 -9.46
N GLY A 102 5.68 -2.16 -9.41
CA GLY A 102 4.65 -2.61 -10.33
C GLY A 102 4.95 -2.26 -11.79
N PHE A 103 5.39 -1.03 -12.07
CA PHE A 103 5.84 -0.63 -13.42
C PHE A 103 6.97 -1.52 -13.91
N ILE A 104 8.02 -1.69 -13.12
CA ILE A 104 9.19 -2.51 -13.47
C ILE A 104 8.77 -3.96 -13.72
N PHE A 105 7.98 -4.52 -12.80
CA PHE A 105 7.50 -5.90 -12.91
C PHE A 105 6.66 -6.11 -14.18
N ASN A 106 5.72 -5.21 -14.49
CA ASN A 106 4.88 -5.30 -15.68
C ASN A 106 5.68 -5.28 -16.98
N ILE A 107 6.80 -4.55 -17.01
CA ILE A 107 7.74 -4.55 -18.14
C ILE A 107 8.45 -5.90 -18.24
N ILE A 108 8.93 -6.44 -17.12
CA ILE A 108 9.65 -7.73 -17.08
C ILE A 108 8.75 -8.85 -17.60
N ILE A 109 7.50 -8.93 -17.15
CA ILE A 109 6.56 -9.99 -17.54
C ILE A 109 5.76 -9.68 -18.81
N LYS A 110 6.16 -8.67 -19.60
CA LYS A 110 5.39 -8.21 -20.77
C LYS A 110 5.07 -9.36 -21.75
N SER A 111 5.99 -10.29 -21.97
CA SER A 111 5.80 -11.42 -22.89
C SER A 111 4.70 -12.38 -22.47
N GLU A 112 4.29 -12.36 -21.18
CA GLU A 112 3.25 -13.21 -20.63
C GLU A 112 1.86 -12.56 -20.62
N LEU A 113 1.78 -11.27 -20.95
CA LEU A 113 0.58 -10.47 -20.78
C LEU A 113 -0.08 -10.15 -22.12
N GLU A 114 -1.40 -10.26 -22.16
CA GLU A 114 -2.19 -9.63 -23.21
C GLU A 114 -2.05 -8.09 -23.14
N LEU A 115 -2.11 -7.42 -24.30
CA LEU A 115 -1.90 -5.98 -24.42
C LEU A 115 -2.86 -5.16 -23.54
N ASN A 116 -4.12 -5.57 -23.46
CA ASN A 116 -5.16 -4.97 -22.59
C ASN A 116 -4.77 -5.03 -21.10
N VAL A 117 -4.29 -6.17 -20.61
CA VAL A 117 -3.86 -6.38 -19.22
C VAL A 117 -2.59 -5.57 -18.94
N PHE A 118 -1.63 -5.59 -19.86
CA PHE A 118 -0.41 -4.80 -19.78
C PHE A 118 -0.69 -3.29 -19.61
N ILE A 119 -1.59 -2.73 -20.42
CA ILE A 119 -1.98 -1.32 -20.34
C ILE A 119 -2.76 -1.05 -19.04
N THR A 120 -3.72 -1.91 -18.70
CA THR A 120 -4.56 -1.75 -17.51
C THR A 120 -3.73 -1.74 -16.23
N ASN A 121 -2.73 -2.62 -16.14
CA ASN A 121 -1.79 -2.66 -15.02
C ASN A 121 -1.04 -1.33 -14.87
N PHE A 122 -0.54 -0.73 -15.96
CA PHE A 122 0.13 0.57 -15.87
C PHE A 122 -0.78 1.68 -15.38
N VAL A 123 -2.02 1.73 -15.87
CA VAL A 123 -3.02 2.71 -15.40
C VAL A 123 -3.24 2.55 -13.90
N GLN A 124 -3.41 1.31 -13.43
CA GLN A 124 -3.57 1.03 -12.00
C GLN A 124 -2.36 1.46 -11.17
N TYR A 125 -1.14 1.13 -11.61
CA TYR A 125 0.09 1.54 -10.89
C TYR A 125 0.27 3.06 -10.90
N PHE A 126 -0.11 3.75 -11.97
CA PHE A 126 -0.10 5.20 -12.02
C PHE A 126 -1.06 5.81 -11.01
N PHE A 127 -2.29 5.28 -10.89
CA PHE A 127 -3.23 5.73 -9.86
C PHE A 127 -2.67 5.51 -8.45
N VAL A 128 -2.05 4.36 -8.18
CA VAL A 128 -1.46 4.11 -6.86
C VAL A 128 -0.29 5.06 -6.56
N LEU A 129 0.52 5.41 -7.57
CA LEU A 129 1.55 6.45 -7.44
C LEU A 129 0.94 7.81 -7.07
N LEU A 130 -0.12 8.23 -7.78
CA LEU A 130 -0.80 9.49 -7.49
C LEU A 130 -1.37 9.53 -6.07
N VAL A 131 -1.97 8.43 -5.61
CA VAL A 131 -2.44 8.32 -4.22
C VAL A 131 -1.27 8.42 -3.25
N GLY A 132 -0.15 7.74 -3.52
CA GLY A 132 1.04 7.80 -2.71
C GLY A 132 1.63 9.22 -2.60
N LEU A 133 1.73 9.94 -3.72
CA LEU A 133 2.14 11.35 -3.77
C LEU A 133 1.16 12.27 -3.03
N GLY A 134 -0.15 12.05 -3.20
CA GLY A 134 -1.19 12.77 -2.48
C GLY A 134 -1.05 12.63 -0.97
N LEU A 135 -0.66 11.46 -0.46
CA LEU A 135 -0.39 11.25 0.96
C LEU A 135 0.87 11.97 1.45
N PHE A 136 1.90 12.14 0.61
CA PHE A 136 3.06 12.95 0.95
C PHE A 136 2.68 14.42 1.13
N VAL A 137 1.99 14.99 0.14
CA VAL A 137 1.49 16.37 0.19
C VAL A 137 0.57 16.56 1.40
N PHE A 138 -0.33 15.61 1.65
CA PHE A 138 -1.20 15.64 2.82
C PHE A 138 -0.43 15.58 4.14
N SER A 139 0.65 14.80 4.22
CA SER A 139 1.49 14.76 5.41
C SER A 139 2.19 16.10 5.66
N ASP A 140 2.63 16.80 4.62
CA ASP A 140 3.24 18.12 4.75
C ASP A 140 2.23 19.16 5.23
N PHE A 141 0.97 19.10 4.77
CA PHE A 141 -0.11 19.93 5.32
C PHE A 141 -0.37 19.69 6.80
N ILE A 142 -0.38 18.42 7.24
CA ILE A 142 -0.51 18.09 8.68
C ILE A 142 0.66 18.67 9.47
N LYS A 143 1.88 18.56 8.94
CA LYS A 143 3.09 19.07 9.59
C LYS A 143 2.97 20.58 9.85
N SER A 144 2.66 21.35 8.81
CA SER A 144 2.50 22.81 8.93
C SER A 144 1.38 23.19 9.89
N GLY A 145 0.23 22.49 9.83
CA GLY A 145 -0.89 22.72 10.76
C GLY A 145 -0.57 22.37 12.21
N THR A 146 0.29 21.36 12.45
CA THR A 146 0.73 20.98 13.80
C THR A 146 1.66 22.04 14.39
N ILE A 147 2.61 22.56 13.59
CA ILE A 147 3.54 23.62 14.01
C ILE A 147 2.78 24.89 14.41
N LEU A 148 1.83 25.34 13.59
CA LEU A 148 1.02 26.52 13.90
C LEU A 148 0.25 26.38 15.21
N LYS A 149 -0.23 25.18 15.52
CA LYS A 149 -0.93 24.92 16.78
C LYS A 149 0.05 24.96 17.96
N GLU A 150 1.22 24.36 17.84
CA GLU A 150 2.25 24.39 18.88
C GLU A 150 2.72 25.83 19.17
N GLU A 151 2.92 26.66 18.14
CA GLU A 151 3.27 28.07 18.31
C GLU A 151 2.16 28.85 19.03
N ASN A 152 0.90 28.65 18.66
CA ASN A 152 -0.23 29.32 19.30
C ASN A 152 -0.43 28.90 20.76
N ASP A 153 -0.25 27.61 21.07
CA ASP A 153 -0.34 27.06 22.44
C ASP A 153 0.85 27.52 23.32
N LEU A 154 1.97 27.99 22.75
CA LEU A 154 3.11 28.57 23.48
C LEU A 154 3.01 30.08 23.72
N THR A 155 2.09 30.76 23.03
CA THR A 155 1.97 32.23 23.07
C THR A 155 0.81 32.71 23.96
N ILE A 156 -0.11 31.81 24.34
CA ILE A 156 -1.25 32.05 25.25
C ILE A 156 -0.93 31.48 26.63
#